data_AF-A0A534S935-F1
#
_entry.id   AF-A0A534S935-F1
#
_cell.length_a   1.000
_cell.length_b   1.000
_cell.length_c   1.000
_cell.angle_alpha   90.00
_cell.angle_beta   90.00
_cell.angle_gamma   90.00
#
_symmetry.space_group_name_H-M   'P 1'
#
loop_
_entity.id
_entity.type
_entity.pdbx_description
1 polymer ?
#
loop_
_entity_poly.entity_id
_entity_poly.type
_entity_poly.pdbx_seq_one_letter_code
_entity_poly.pdbx_strand_id
1 'polypeptide(L)'
;MKYRDDLRQHWTEYRPKFRAAQRYAYQQGWRFRLVTERHVRTPYLENVKFLGSYRVMHVDDSHQAQLWRMLSDVKETDPVSLLALISPDRWRQAQLLPTLWQLIARRQVGADLAQPLTMRSRIWLKEPR
;
A
#
# COMPACT_ATOMS: atom_id res chain seq x y z
N MET A 1 10.96 -16.07 11.12
CA MET A 1 11.26 -14.83 11.88
C MET A 1 10.50 -14.91 13.20
N LYS A 2 11.22 -14.92 14.33
CA LYS A 2 10.71 -15.20 15.68
C LYS A 2 11.29 -14.17 16.67
N TYR A 3 11.19 -12.88 16.33
CA TYR A 3 12.03 -11.84 16.95
C TYR A 3 11.49 -11.26 18.27
N ARG A 4 10.21 -11.43 18.61
CA ARG A 4 9.62 -10.84 19.83
C ARG A 4 9.87 -11.64 21.10
N ASP A 5 9.82 -12.97 21.01
CA ASP A 5 10.16 -13.81 22.16
C ASP A 5 11.64 -13.63 22.48
N ASP A 6 12.49 -13.59 21.44
CA ASP A 6 13.93 -13.25 21.56
C ASP A 6 14.17 -11.84 22.13
N LEU A 7 13.46 -10.81 21.65
CA LEU A 7 13.60 -9.44 22.18
C LEU A 7 13.15 -9.31 23.64
N ARG A 8 12.15 -10.09 24.07
CA ARG A 8 11.71 -10.14 25.48
C ARG A 8 12.68 -10.95 26.34
N GLN A 9 13.16 -12.10 25.85
CA GLN A 9 14.13 -12.94 26.53
C GLN A 9 15.49 -12.24 26.70
N HIS A 10 15.92 -11.46 25.71
CA HIS A 10 17.23 -10.80 25.70
C HIS A 10 17.15 -9.26 25.85
N TRP A 11 16.04 -8.72 26.37
CA TRP A 11 15.83 -7.27 26.52
C TRP A 11 16.96 -6.60 27.30
N THR A 12 17.47 -7.27 28.33
CA THR A 12 18.58 -6.80 29.18
C THR A 12 19.88 -6.63 28.39
N GLU A 13 20.11 -7.45 27.37
CA GLU A 13 21.30 -7.40 26.50
C GLU A 13 21.15 -6.39 25.35
N TYR A 14 19.94 -6.22 24.82
CA TYR A 14 19.69 -5.32 23.69
C TYR A 14 19.47 -3.85 24.12
N ARG A 15 18.96 -3.60 25.32
CA ARG A 15 18.69 -2.25 25.83
C ARG A 15 19.92 -1.33 25.84
N PRO A 16 21.14 -1.77 26.25
CA PRO A 16 22.35 -0.96 26.14
C PRO A 16 22.71 -0.61 24.69
N LYS A 17 22.58 -1.58 23.77
CA LYS A 17 22.89 -1.42 22.34
C LYS A 17 21.95 -0.39 21.69
N PHE A 18 20.64 -0.44 21.99
CA PHE A 18 19.68 0.55 21.50
C PHE A 18 19.90 1.95 22.07
N ARG A 19 20.33 2.07 23.33
CA ARG A 19 20.72 3.37 23.91
C ARG A 19 21.93 3.98 23.23
N ALA A 20 22.93 3.17 22.89
CA ALA A 20 24.10 3.63 22.14
C ALA A 20 23.69 4.11 20.73
N ALA A 21 22.88 3.33 20.02
CA ALA A 21 22.36 3.69 18.70
C ALA A 21 21.49 4.98 18.74
N GLN A 22 20.66 5.14 19.77
CA GLN A 22 19.87 6.36 19.98
C GLN A 22 20.77 7.58 20.20
N ARG A 23 21.77 7.48 21.08
CA ARG A 23 22.73 8.58 21.32
C ARG A 23 23.48 8.97 20.06
N TYR A 24 23.95 7.99 19.30
CA TYR A 24 24.65 8.23 18.04
C TYR A 24 23.76 8.94 17.02
N ALA A 25 22.51 8.48 16.85
CA ALA A 25 21.55 9.14 15.97
C ALA A 25 21.28 10.59 16.38
N TYR A 26 21.09 10.86 17.67
CA TYR A 26 20.89 12.23 18.17
C TYR A 26 22.08 13.15 17.91
N GLN A 27 23.32 12.66 18.07
CA GLN A 27 24.53 13.43 17.77
C GLN A 27 24.65 13.80 16.28
N GLN A 28 24.06 13.00 15.39
CA GLN A 28 24.03 13.25 13.95
C GLN A 28 22.76 14.03 13.50
N GLY A 29 21.91 14.47 14.44
CA GLY A 29 20.64 15.13 14.13
C GLY A 29 19.55 14.19 13.58
N TRP A 30 19.72 12.88 13.70
CA TRP A 30 18.79 11.87 13.22
C TRP A 30 17.75 11.47 14.27
N ARG A 31 16.55 11.08 13.83
CA ARG A 31 15.51 10.52 14.70
C ARG A 31 15.62 9.00 14.78
N PHE A 32 16.00 8.49 15.95
CA PHE A 32 15.95 7.06 16.24
C PHE A 32 14.51 6.63 16.57
N ARG A 33 13.98 5.61 15.88
CA ARG A 33 12.70 4.97 16.19
C ARG A 33 12.85 3.45 16.13
N LEU A 34 12.52 2.76 17.23
CA LEU A 34 12.50 1.31 17.30
C LEU A 34 11.19 0.78 16.67
N VAL A 35 11.27 0.18 15.49
CA VAL A 35 10.12 -0.42 14.79
C VAL A 35 10.11 -1.93 15.08
N THR A 36 9.15 -2.40 15.87
CA THR A 36 9.00 -3.83 16.25
C THR A 36 8.05 -4.59 15.32
N GLU A 37 8.03 -5.93 15.37
CA GLU A 37 7.23 -6.79 14.47
C GLU A 37 5.71 -6.48 14.45
N ARG A 38 5.15 -5.92 15.54
CA ARG A 38 3.75 -5.40 15.57
C ARG A 38 3.54 -4.15 14.71
N HIS A 39 4.60 -3.39 14.43
CA HIS A 39 4.59 -2.30 13.46
C HIS A 39 4.90 -2.79 12.03
N VAL A 40 5.35 -4.04 11.88
CA VAL A 40 5.72 -4.66 10.60
C VAL A 40 4.54 -5.42 9.97
N ARG A 41 3.56 -5.91 10.74
CA ARG A 41 2.34 -6.55 10.20
C ARG A 41 1.13 -5.63 10.31
N THR A 42 1.24 -4.45 9.71
CA THR A 42 0.09 -3.57 9.50
C THR A 42 -0.53 -3.88 8.14
N PRO A 43 -1.86 -3.72 7.98
CA PRO A 43 -2.48 -3.78 6.65
C PRO A 43 -1.76 -2.89 5.64
N TYR A 44 -1.23 -1.75 6.10
CA TYR A 44 -0.38 -0.88 5.30
C TYR A 44 0.85 -1.57 4.70
N LEU A 45 1.65 -2.32 5.48
CA LEU A 45 2.81 -2.99 4.91
C LEU A 45 2.39 -4.10 3.93
N GLU A 46 1.32 -4.83 4.25
CA GLU A 46 0.79 -5.88 3.37
C GLU A 46 0.30 -5.29 2.04
N ASN A 47 -0.46 -4.20 2.10
CA ASN A 47 -0.93 -3.47 0.92
C ASN A 47 0.21 -2.91 0.10
N VAL A 48 1.23 -2.32 0.74
CA VAL A 48 2.41 -1.79 0.03
C VAL A 48 3.20 -2.90 -0.64
N LYS A 49 3.36 -4.06 0.01
CA LYS A 49 3.99 -5.24 -0.61
C LYS A 49 3.18 -5.75 -1.80
N PHE A 50 1.87 -5.89 -1.64
CA PHE A 50 0.94 -6.29 -2.69
C PHE A 50 0.99 -5.32 -3.89
N LEU A 51 0.86 -4.02 -3.65
CA LEU A 51 0.91 -3.00 -4.70
C LEU A 51 2.31 -2.85 -5.32
N GLY A 52 3.35 -3.23 -4.58
CA GLY A 52 4.75 -3.18 -5.03
C GLY A 52 4.99 -3.96 -6.31
N SER A 53 4.35 -5.12 -6.49
CA SER A 53 4.48 -5.92 -7.72
C SER A 53 3.85 -5.25 -8.95
N TYR A 54 2.87 -4.36 -8.76
CA TYR A 54 2.18 -3.68 -9.85
C TYR A 54 2.85 -2.36 -10.26
N ARG A 55 3.78 -1.83 -9.45
CA ARG A 55 4.36 -0.50 -9.67
C ARG A 55 5.17 -0.37 -10.96
N VAL A 56 5.86 -1.45 -11.35
CA VAL A 56 6.77 -1.50 -12.52
C VAL A 56 6.13 -2.21 -13.71
N MET A 57 4.88 -2.68 -13.58
CA MET A 57 4.16 -3.33 -14.67
C MET A 57 3.97 -2.36 -15.85
N HIS A 58 3.97 -2.87 -17.09
CA HIS A 58 3.50 -2.08 -18.22
C HIS A 58 1.98 -2.22 -18.30
N VAL A 59 1.26 -1.10 -18.35
CA VAL A 59 -0.20 -1.09 -18.51
C VAL A 59 -0.54 -0.46 -19.84
N ASP A 60 -1.66 -0.91 -20.40
CA ASP A 60 -2.22 -0.36 -21.62
C ASP A 60 -2.84 1.02 -21.32
N ASP A 61 -2.39 2.06 -22.04
CA ASP A 61 -2.89 3.42 -21.91
C ASP A 61 -4.41 3.52 -22.15
N SER A 62 -4.98 2.65 -22.99
CA SER A 62 -6.42 2.58 -23.22
C SER A 62 -7.18 2.11 -21.98
N HIS A 63 -6.63 1.16 -21.22
CA HIS A 63 -7.23 0.67 -19.97
C HIS A 63 -7.15 1.74 -18.89
N GLN A 64 -6.02 2.44 -18.82
CA GLN A 64 -5.84 3.56 -17.90
C GLN A 64 -6.86 4.68 -18.20
N ALA A 65 -7.00 5.08 -19.46
CA ALA A 65 -7.97 6.11 -19.85
C ALA A 65 -9.41 5.71 -19.53
N GLN A 66 -9.77 4.44 -19.77
CA GLN A 66 -11.10 3.90 -19.48
C GLN A 66 -11.41 3.92 -17.97
N LEU A 67 -10.47 3.45 -17.14
CA LEU A 67 -10.59 3.47 -15.68
C LEU A 67 -10.68 4.90 -15.15
N TRP A 68 -9.84 5.80 -15.66
CA TRP A 68 -9.81 7.20 -15.24
C TRP A 68 -11.13 7.90 -15.53
N ARG A 69 -11.65 7.74 -16.75
CA ARG A 69 -12.93 8.34 -17.17
C ARG A 69 -14.06 7.88 -16.26
N MET A 70 -14.21 6.57 -16.06
CA MET A 70 -15.28 6.04 -15.24
C MET A 70 -15.17 6.51 -13.79
N LEU A 71 -13.95 6.50 -13.22
CA LEU A 71 -13.75 6.94 -11.84
C LEU A 71 -13.97 8.46 -11.68
N SER A 72 -13.70 9.24 -12.72
CA SER A 72 -14.02 10.68 -12.75
C SER A 72 -15.52 10.93 -12.72
N ASP A 73 -16.30 10.11 -13.43
CA ASP A 73 -17.76 10.27 -13.51
C ASP A 73 -18.43 9.91 -12.18
N VAL A 74 -18.00 8.81 -11.54
CA VAL A 74 -18.59 8.35 -10.26
C VAL A 74 -17.98 9.01 -9.02
N LYS A 75 -16.85 9.73 -9.17
CA LYS A 75 -16.02 10.37 -8.13
C LYS A 75 -15.35 9.38 -7.18
N GLU A 76 -16.13 8.46 -6.61
CA GLU A 76 -15.70 7.50 -5.61
C GLU A 76 -16.51 6.19 -5.73
N THR A 77 -15.83 5.06 -5.57
CA THR A 77 -16.46 3.74 -5.67
C THR A 77 -15.55 2.67 -5.03
N ASP A 78 -15.76 1.41 -5.36
CA ASP A 78 -14.90 0.29 -5.04
C ASP A 78 -14.44 -0.45 -6.32
N PRO A 79 -13.32 -1.21 -6.30
CA PRO A 79 -12.82 -1.91 -7.48
C PRO A 79 -13.84 -2.80 -8.19
N VAL A 80 -14.68 -3.56 -7.48
CA VAL A 80 -15.65 -4.44 -8.16
C VAL A 80 -16.76 -3.63 -8.83
N SER A 81 -17.25 -2.60 -8.16
CA SER A 81 -18.28 -1.71 -8.72
C SER A 81 -17.75 -0.92 -9.92
N LEU A 82 -16.51 -0.39 -9.84
CA LEU A 82 -15.86 0.30 -10.96
C LEU A 82 -15.73 -0.59 -12.19
N LEU A 83 -15.26 -1.82 -12.01
CA LEU A 83 -15.07 -2.77 -13.09
C LEU A 83 -16.41 -3.23 -13.70
N ALA A 84 -17.45 -3.40 -12.88
CA ALA A 84 -18.79 -3.73 -13.34
C ALA A 84 -19.44 -2.60 -14.16
N LEU A 85 -19.17 -1.34 -13.83
CA LEU A 85 -19.62 -0.19 -14.63
C LEU A 85 -18.94 -0.12 -15.99
N ILE A 86 -17.71 -0.62 -16.10
CA ILE A 86 -16.94 -0.61 -17.34
C ILE A 86 -17.37 -1.75 -18.27
N SER A 87 -17.57 -2.95 -17.74
CA SER A 87 -17.97 -4.10 -18.54
C SER A 87 -18.64 -5.18 -17.68
N PRO A 88 -19.71 -5.83 -18.15
CA PRO A 88 -20.31 -6.97 -17.48
C PRO A 88 -19.46 -8.26 -17.63
N ASP A 89 -18.51 -8.30 -18.56
CA ASP A 89 -17.67 -9.48 -18.81
C ASP A 89 -16.55 -9.61 -17.78
N ARG A 90 -16.53 -10.74 -17.05
CA ARG A 90 -15.52 -11.03 -16.03
C ARG A 90 -14.11 -11.14 -16.60
N TRP A 91 -13.96 -11.59 -17.84
CA TRP A 91 -12.65 -11.68 -18.48
C TRP A 91 -12.09 -10.28 -18.75
N ARG A 92 -12.91 -9.38 -19.30
CA ARG A 92 -12.58 -7.96 -19.46
C ARG A 92 -12.25 -7.29 -18.12
N GLN A 93 -13.02 -7.57 -17.06
CA GLN A 93 -12.72 -7.04 -15.72
C GLN A 93 -11.35 -7.49 -15.20
N ALA A 94 -11.01 -8.77 -15.39
CA ALA A 94 -9.71 -9.32 -14.98
C ALA A 94 -8.53 -8.67 -15.71
N GLN A 95 -8.71 -8.25 -16.97
CA GLN A 95 -7.68 -7.53 -17.75
C GLN A 95 -7.44 -6.11 -17.22
N LEU A 96 -8.49 -5.43 -16.73
CA LEU A 96 -8.40 -4.06 -16.21
C LEU A 96 -7.83 -4.00 -14.78
N LEU A 97 -7.96 -5.09 -14.02
CA LEU A 97 -7.61 -5.15 -12.61
C LEU A 97 -6.11 -4.86 -12.32
N PRO A 98 -5.13 -5.40 -13.07
CA PRO A 98 -3.72 -5.05 -12.90
C PRO A 98 -3.46 -3.55 -13.12
N THR A 99 -4.12 -2.95 -14.11
CA THR A 99 -4.03 -1.52 -14.39
C THR A 99 -4.57 -0.70 -13.21
N LEU A 100 -5.73 -1.07 -12.67
CA LEU A 100 -6.29 -0.42 -11.48
C LEU A 100 -5.33 -0.48 -10.28
N TRP A 101 -4.75 -1.65 -9.99
CA TRP A 101 -3.77 -1.79 -8.90
C TRP A 101 -2.53 -0.96 -9.13
N GLN A 102 -2.05 -0.87 -10.37
CA GLN A 102 -0.95 0.00 -10.69
C GLN A 102 -1.29 1.48 -10.44
N LEU A 103 -2.47 1.96 -10.83
CA LEU A 103 -2.87 3.35 -10.60
C LEU A 103 -2.88 3.69 -9.10
N ILE A 104 -3.31 2.73 -8.26
CA ILE A 104 -3.24 2.86 -6.80
C ILE A 104 -1.78 2.84 -6.32
N ALA A 105 -0.95 1.94 -6.85
CA ALA A 105 0.48 1.84 -6.53
C ALA A 105 1.26 3.13 -6.88
N ARG A 106 0.89 3.78 -7.99
CA ARG A 106 1.44 5.07 -8.45
C ARG A 106 0.80 6.27 -7.77
N ARG A 107 -0.15 6.06 -6.85
CA ARG A 107 -0.89 7.10 -6.11
C ARG A 107 -1.70 8.03 -7.01
N GLN A 108 -2.04 7.60 -8.21
CA GLN A 108 -2.95 8.27 -9.13
C GLN A 108 -4.41 8.04 -8.73
N VAL A 109 -4.69 6.85 -8.22
CA VAL A 109 -5.94 6.51 -7.52
C VAL A 109 -5.65 6.41 -6.02
N GLY A 110 -6.50 7.03 -5.22
CA GLY A 110 -6.49 6.95 -3.76
C GLY A 110 -7.18 5.69 -3.26
N ALA A 111 -6.65 5.12 -2.18
CA ALA A 111 -7.27 4.08 -1.37
C ALA A 111 -6.76 4.25 0.07
N ASP A 112 -7.57 3.86 1.07
CA ASP A 112 -7.09 3.79 2.45
C ASP A 112 -6.20 2.56 2.65
N LEU A 113 -4.89 2.77 2.59
CA LEU A 113 -3.92 1.70 2.78
C LEU A 113 -3.75 1.32 4.26
N ALA A 114 -4.31 2.05 5.21
CA ALA A 114 -4.26 1.66 6.63
C ALA A 114 -5.20 0.47 6.94
N GLN A 115 -6.17 0.20 6.05
CA GLN A 115 -7.09 -0.93 6.11
C GLN A 115 -6.72 -1.98 5.04
N PRO A 116 -7.07 -3.26 5.19
CA PRO A 116 -6.81 -4.27 4.16
C PRO A 116 -7.37 -3.84 2.79
N LEU A 117 -6.52 -3.84 1.77
CA LEU A 117 -6.93 -3.53 0.41
C LEU A 117 -7.66 -4.75 -0.18
N THR A 118 -8.91 -4.54 -0.58
CA THR A 118 -9.81 -5.57 -1.11
C THR A 118 -10.56 -5.03 -2.32
N MET A 119 -11.29 -5.91 -3.02
CA MET A 119 -12.18 -5.52 -4.11
C MET A 119 -13.32 -4.58 -3.69
N ARG A 120 -13.56 -4.41 -2.38
CA ARG A 120 -14.58 -3.52 -1.81
C ARG A 120 -13.98 -2.27 -1.15
N SER A 121 -12.67 -2.08 -1.22
CA SER A 121 -12.02 -0.91 -0.64
C SER A 121 -12.43 0.36 -1.39
N ARG A 122 -12.72 1.42 -0.63
CA ARG A 122 -13.00 2.74 -1.16
C ARG A 122 -11.83 3.24 -2.01
N ILE A 123 -12.12 3.64 -3.25
CA ILE A 123 -11.19 4.22 -4.21
C ILE A 123 -11.73 5.53 -4.79
N TRP A 124 -10.84 6.49 -5.04
CA TRP A 124 -11.18 7.82 -5.58
C TRP A 124 -10.04 8.36 -6.43
N LEU A 125 -10.30 9.29 -7.35
CA LEU A 125 -9.23 9.97 -8.08
C LEU A 125 -8.45 10.88 -7.14
N LYS A 126 -7.12 10.85 -7.23
CA LYS A 126 -6.28 11.86 -6.60
C LYS A 126 -6.04 13.00 -7.57
N GLU A 127 -6.31 14.21 -7.13
CA GLU A 127 -5.89 15.40 -7.85
C GLU A 127 -4.36 15.38 -7.99
N PRO A 128 -3.82 15.71 -9.18
CA PRO A 128 -2.39 15.85 -9.35
C PRO A 128 -1.89 16.96 -8.41
N ARG A 129 -0.90 16.63 -7.57
CA ARG A 129 -0.14 17.60 -6.78
C ARG A 129 0.97 18.22 -7.60
#